data_AF-A0A918A450-F1
#
_entry.id   AF-A0A918A450-F1
#
_cell.length_a   1.000
_cell.length_b   1.000
_cell.length_c   1.000
_cell.angle_alpha   90.00
_cell.angle_beta   90.00
_cell.angle_gamma   90.00
#
_symmetry.space_group_name_H-M   'P 1'
#
loop_
_entity.id
_entity.type
_entity.pdbx_description
1 polymer ?
#
loop_
_entity_poly.entity_id
_entity_poly.type
_entity_poly.pdbx_seq_one_letter_code
_entity_poly.pdbx_strand_id
1 'polypeptide(L)'
;MFTTGWGEPVHPDTLSSLFPILIKRSNQAPPNDPLPHARLHDLRHIHATTLPLAGVPVHVVAARLGHADLSITLGVYAHVIRAAEASAADVFAQAIDE
;
A
#
# COMPACT_ATOMS: atom_id res chain seq x y z
N MET A 1 -19.10 -5.90 4.25
CA MET A 1 -19.39 -5.96 2.80
C MET A 1 -19.80 -4.56 2.36
N PHE A 2 -19.38 -4.07 1.19
CA PHE A 2 -19.85 -2.78 0.68
C PHE A 2 -21.24 -2.96 0.07
N THR A 3 -22.22 -2.20 0.57
CA THR A 3 -23.62 -2.33 0.16
C THR A 3 -24.17 -1.03 -0.41
N THR A 4 -25.17 -1.15 -1.27
CA THR A 4 -25.99 -0.02 -1.71
C THR A 4 -26.88 0.46 -0.57
N GLY A 5 -27.58 1.59 -0.75
CA GLY A 5 -28.57 2.08 0.21
C GLY A 5 -29.74 1.12 0.46
N TRP A 6 -29.90 0.11 -0.40
CA TRP A 6 -30.92 -0.95 -0.29
C TRP A 6 -30.38 -2.24 0.32
N GLY A 7 -29.11 -2.25 0.76
CA GLY A 7 -28.47 -3.41 1.41
C GLY A 7 -27.87 -4.44 0.45
N GLU A 8 -27.98 -4.24 -0.86
CA GLU A 8 -27.44 -5.15 -1.88
C GLU A 8 -25.93 -4.99 -2.04
N PRO A 9 -25.18 -6.04 -2.43
CA PRO A 9 -23.76 -5.91 -2.71
C PRO A 9 -23.48 -4.89 -3.82
N VAL A 10 -22.49 -4.01 -3.59
CA VAL A 10 -22.01 -3.10 -4.63
C VAL A 10 -21.26 -3.89 -5.71
N HIS A 11 -21.53 -3.59 -6.98
CA HIS A 11 -20.77 -4.17 -8.09
C HIS A 11 -19.27 -3.81 -7.96
N PRO A 12 -18.32 -4.76 -8.13
CA PRO A 12 -16.91 -4.50 -7.87
C PRO A 12 -16.34 -3.26 -8.56
N ASP A 13 -16.70 -3.06 -9.84
CA ASP A 13 -16.20 -1.93 -10.63
C ASP A 13 -16.71 -0.58 -10.16
N THR A 14 -17.85 -0.53 -9.45
CA THR A 14 -18.43 0.73 -8.98
C THR A 14 -17.43 1.50 -8.12
N LEU A 15 -16.67 0.83 -7.25
CA LEU A 15 -15.67 1.48 -6.41
C LEU A 15 -14.53 2.08 -7.25
N SER A 16 -14.06 1.34 -8.26
CA SER A 16 -13.01 1.80 -9.17
C SER A 16 -13.47 2.99 -10.01
N SER A 17 -14.71 2.98 -10.51
CA SER A 17 -15.28 4.06 -11.31
C SER A 17 -15.59 5.32 -10.48
N LEU A 18 -15.98 5.16 -9.22
CA LEU A 18 -16.28 6.29 -8.32
C LEU A 18 -15.01 7.04 -7.88
N PHE A 19 -13.88 6.35 -7.75
CA PHE A 19 -12.65 6.93 -7.22
C PHE A 19 -12.18 8.23 -7.93
N PRO A 20 -12.07 8.30 -9.28
CA PRO A 20 -11.70 9.54 -9.95
C PRO A 20 -12.74 10.67 -9.77
N ILE A 21 -14.02 10.33 -9.63
CA ILE A 21 -15.10 11.28 -9.35
C ILE A 21 -14.92 11.89 -7.95
N LEU A 22 -14.57 11.07 -6.97
CA LEU A 22 -14.30 11.50 -5.60
C LEU A 22 -13.09 12.43 -5.52
N ILE A 23 -11.99 12.10 -6.21
CA ILE A 23 -10.81 12.97 -6.31
C ILE A 23 -11.20 14.33 -6.90
N LYS A 24 -11.93 14.33 -8.03
CA LYS A 24 -12.39 15.57 -8.68
C LYS A 24 -13.24 16.43 -7.73
N ARG A 25 -14.17 15.81 -7.01
CA ARG A 25 -15.03 16.50 -6.04
C ARG A 25 -14.24 17.04 -4.85
N SER A 26 -13.29 16.27 -4.33
CA SER A 26 -12.40 16.69 -3.23
C SER A 26 -11.60 17.93 -3.62
N ASN A 27 -11.09 17.98 -4.85
CA ASN A 27 -10.31 19.11 -5.36
C ASN A 27 -11.14 20.37 -5.63
N GLN A 28 -12.48 20.27 -5.59
CA GLN A 28 -13.38 21.43 -5.74
C GLN A 28 -13.72 22.09 -4.39
N ALA A 29 -13.39 21.47 -3.26
CA ALA A 29 -13.68 21.99 -1.92
C ALA A 29 -12.44 22.66 -1.29
N PRO A 30 -12.51 23.94 -0.87
CA PRO A 30 -11.45 24.58 -0.08
C PRO A 30 -11.49 24.13 1.40
N PRO A 31 -10.36 24.16 2.17
CA PRO A 31 -9.00 24.53 1.80
C PRO A 31 -8.11 23.29 1.73
N ASN A 32 -8.30 22.46 0.71
CA ASN A 32 -7.51 21.24 0.55
C ASN A 32 -6.48 21.43 -0.56
N ASP A 33 -5.25 21.00 -0.32
CA ASP A 33 -4.29 20.83 -1.41
C ASP A 33 -4.87 19.88 -2.46
N PRO A 34 -4.73 20.19 -3.76
CA PRO A 34 -5.30 19.38 -4.81
C PRO A 34 -4.67 17.98 -4.82
N LEU A 35 -5.52 16.97 -4.71
CA LEU A 35 -5.10 15.58 -4.85
C LEU A 35 -4.70 15.27 -6.30
N PRO A 36 -3.66 14.47 -6.52
CA PRO A 36 -3.24 14.06 -7.86
C PRO A 36 -4.24 13.09 -8.48
N HIS A 37 -4.10 12.87 -9.78
CA HIS A 37 -4.79 11.77 -10.44
C HIS A 37 -4.27 10.42 -9.91
N ALA A 38 -5.18 9.58 -9.42
CA ALA A 38 -4.87 8.26 -8.88
C ALA A 38 -6.03 7.28 -9.12
N ARG A 39 -5.70 5.99 -9.18
CA ARG A 39 -6.64 4.86 -9.26
C ARG A 39 -6.86 4.27 -7.88
N LEU A 40 -7.98 3.57 -7.70
CA LEU A 40 -8.26 2.86 -6.44
C LEU A 40 -7.16 1.84 -6.08
N HIS A 41 -6.61 1.14 -7.09
CA HIS A 41 -5.54 0.16 -6.89
C HIS A 41 -4.24 0.79 -6.38
N ASP A 42 -4.02 2.09 -6.63
CA ASP A 42 -2.82 2.76 -6.16
C ASP A 42 -2.80 2.85 -4.61
N LEU A 43 -3.97 2.82 -3.95
CA LEU A 43 -4.05 2.68 -2.49
C LEU A 43 -3.46 1.34 -1.99
N ARG A 44 -3.65 0.26 -2.75
CA ARG A 44 -3.05 -1.04 -2.42
C ARG A 44 -1.53 -0.98 -2.57
N HIS A 45 -1.02 -0.31 -3.59
CA HIS A 45 0.42 -0.08 -3.76
C HIS A 45 1.01 0.78 -2.63
N ILE A 46 0.31 1.84 -2.21
CA ILE A 46 0.74 2.68 -1.09
C ILE A 46 0.82 1.82 0.18
N HIS A 47 -0.24 1.09 0.53
CA HIS A 47 -0.27 0.22 1.71
C HIS A 47 0.86 -0.80 1.72
N ALA A 48 1.12 -1.42 0.56
CA ALA A 48 2.17 -2.41 0.41
C ALA A 48 3.59 -1.82 0.45
N THR A 49 3.76 -0.53 0.12
CA THR A 49 5.04 0.19 0.24
C THR A 49 5.27 0.75 1.65
N THR A 50 4.22 1.27 2.30
CA THR A 50 4.32 1.91 3.62
C THR A 50 4.72 0.93 4.71
N LEU A 51 4.24 -0.32 4.65
CA LEU A 51 4.52 -1.31 5.69
C LEU A 51 6.02 -1.68 5.77
N PRO A 52 6.72 -2.04 4.68
CA PRO A 52 8.17 -2.25 4.71
C PRO A 52 8.95 -1.02 5.16
N LEU A 53 8.56 0.18 4.72
CA LEU A 53 9.20 1.43 5.15
C LEU A 53 9.06 1.68 6.65
N ALA A 54 7.99 1.19 7.27
CA ALA A 54 7.77 1.21 8.71
C ALA A 54 8.47 0.05 9.46
N GLY A 55 9.33 -0.72 8.79
CA GLY A 55 10.08 -1.84 9.38
C GLY A 55 9.31 -3.16 9.45
N VAL A 56 8.12 -3.27 8.83
CA VAL A 56 7.38 -4.54 8.81
C VAL A 56 8.07 -5.53 7.87
N PRO A 57 8.38 -6.76 8.33
CA PRO A 57 9.04 -7.75 7.48
C PRO A 57 8.21 -8.08 6.22
N VAL A 58 8.89 -8.18 5.08
CA VAL A 58 8.26 -8.36 3.76
C VAL A 58 7.35 -9.58 3.70
N HIS A 59 7.72 -10.68 4.37
CA HIS A 59 6.90 -11.89 4.42
C HIS A 59 5.54 -11.67 5.14
N VAL A 60 5.52 -10.82 6.18
CA VAL A 60 4.28 -10.44 6.89
C VAL A 60 3.40 -9.58 5.98
N VAL A 61 4.01 -8.65 5.24
CA VAL A 61 3.30 -7.80 4.27
C VAL A 61 2.69 -8.64 3.14
N ALA A 62 3.44 -9.59 2.58
CA ALA A 62 2.97 -10.50 1.54
C ALA A 62 1.77 -11.35 2.00
N ALA A 63 1.88 -11.95 3.19
CA ALA A 63 0.79 -12.70 3.80
C ALA A 63 -0.47 -11.84 4.02
N ARG A 64 -0.29 -10.61 4.54
CA ARG A 64 -1.39 -9.65 4.76
C ARG A 64 -2.12 -9.28 3.46
N LEU A 65 -1.39 -9.14 2.37
CA LEU A 65 -1.96 -8.79 1.08
C LEU A 65 -2.60 -9.97 0.35
N GLY A 66 -2.38 -11.20 0.81
CA GLY A 66 -2.90 -12.41 0.18
C GLY A 66 -2.25 -12.71 -1.18
N HIS A 67 -1.03 -12.22 -1.42
CA HIS A 67 -0.28 -12.62 -2.61
C HIS A 67 0.25 -14.04 -2.41
N ALA A 68 -0.24 -15.00 -3.20
CA ALA A 68 0.34 -16.35 -3.28
C ALA A 68 1.77 -16.31 -3.86
N ASP A 69 2.13 -15.25 -4.58
CA ASP A 69 3.44 -15.06 -5.20
C ASP A 69 4.21 -13.88 -4.58
N LEU A 70 5.29 -14.21 -3.87
CA LEU A 70 6.20 -13.24 -3.26
C LEU A 70 7.02 -12.45 -4.29
N SER A 71 7.15 -12.92 -5.54
CA SER A 71 7.99 -12.29 -6.56
C SER A 71 7.50 -10.90 -7.00
N ILE A 72 6.18 -10.67 -7.02
CA ILE A 72 5.57 -9.36 -7.31
C ILE A 72 5.89 -8.36 -6.18
N THR A 73 5.90 -8.85 -4.95
CA THR A 73 6.23 -8.05 -3.76
C THR A 73 7.73 -7.75 -3.75
N LEU A 74 8.59 -8.75 -3.94
CA LEU A 74 10.05 -8.54 -3.96
C LEU A 74 10.53 -7.64 -5.11
N GLY A 75 9.97 -7.81 -6.32
CA GLY A 75 10.37 -7.03 -7.50
C GLY A 75 10.06 -5.53 -7.40
N VAL A 76 8.97 -5.17 -6.73
CA VAL A 76 8.57 -3.76 -6.51
C VAL A 76 9.31 -3.16 -5.29
N TYR A 77 9.62 -3.96 -4.26
CA TYR A 77 10.20 -3.47 -3.00
C TYR A 77 11.71 -3.64 -2.87
N ALA A 78 12.40 -4.21 -3.86
CA ALA A 78 13.86 -4.37 -3.85
C ALA A 78 14.61 -3.07 -3.50
N HIS A 79 14.11 -1.90 -3.92
CA HIS A 79 14.72 -0.60 -3.57
C HIS A 79 14.58 -0.25 -2.07
N VAL A 80 13.46 -0.60 -1.43
CA VAL A 80 13.24 -0.38 0.01
C VAL A 80 14.08 -1.36 0.83
N ILE A 81 14.15 -2.61 0.38
CA ILE A 81 14.94 -3.67 1.02
C ILE A 81 16.43 -3.29 1.07
N ARG A 82 16.97 -2.69 0.00
CA ARG A 82 18.36 -2.21 -0.02
C ARG A 82 18.68 -1.17 1.06
N ALA A 83 17.73 -0.30 1.40
CA ALA A 83 17.89 0.64 2.51
C ALA A 83 17.84 -0.07 3.89
N ALA A 84 17.04 -1.13 4.00
CA ALA A 84 16.96 -1.94 5.21
C ALA A 84 18.16 -2.88 5.42
N GLU A 85 18.81 -3.36 4.35
CA GLU A 85 19.99 -4.24 4.43
C GLU A 85 21.18 -3.59 5.15
N ALA A 86 21.42 -2.28 4.95
CA ALA A 86 22.48 -1.57 5.67
C ALA A 86 22.26 -1.63 7.19
N SER A 87 21.01 -1.43 7.63
CA SER A 87 20.64 -1.57 9.05
C SER A 87 20.74 -3.01 9.56
N ALA A 88 20.52 -4.01 8.71
CA ALA A 88 20.59 -5.41 9.10
C ALA A 88 22.04 -5.86 9.38
N ALA A 89 23.01 -5.38 8.60
CA ALA A 89 24.42 -5.65 8.83
C ALA A 89 24.91 -5.07 10.17
N ASP A 90 24.49 -3.83 10.48
CA ASP A 90 24.83 -3.16 11.74
C ASP A 90 24.22 -3.89 12.95
N VAL A 91 22.96 -4.32 12.85
CA VAL A 91 22.28 -5.10 13.91
C VAL A 91 22.97 -6.45 14.12
N PHE A 92 23.39 -7.12 13.04
CA PHE A 92 24.10 -8.40 13.15
C PHE A 92 25.48 -8.23 13.81
N ALA A 93 26.24 -7.20 13.43
CA ALA A 93 27.51 -6.89 14.06
C ALA A 93 27.33 -6.67 15.58
N GLN A 94 26.33 -5.87 15.96
CA GLN A 94 26.04 -5.60 17.37
C GLN A 94 25.60 -6.84 18.15
N ALA A 95 24.86 -7.77 17.54
CA ALA A 95 24.43 -9.01 18.20
C ALA A 95 25.53 -10.07 18.33
N ILE A 96 26.61 -9.97 17.54
CA ILE A 96 27.77 -10.87 17.61
C ILE A 96 28.85 -10.33 18.57
N ASP A 97 28.90 -9.01 18.76
CA ASP A 97 29.85 -8.32 19.63
C ASP A 97 29.42 -8.27 21.13
N GLU A 98 28.25 -8.83 21.49
CA GLU A 98 27.80 -9.12 22.88
C GLU A 98 28.12 -10.56 23.32
#